data_AF-A0A1J3D355-F1
#
_entry.id   AF-A0A1J3D355-F1
#
_cell.length_a   1.000
_cell.length_b   1.000
_cell.length_c   1.000
_cell.angle_alpha   90.00
_cell.angle_beta   90.00
_cell.angle_gamma   90.00
#
_symmetry.space_group_name_H-M   'P 1'
#
loop_
_entity.id
_entity.type
_entity.pdbx_description
1 polymer ?
#
loop_
_entity_poly.entity_id
_entity_poly.type
_entity_poly.pdbx_seq_one_letter_code
_entity_poly.pdbx_strand_id
1 'polypeptide(L)'
;TSIRFLKDDLKRYQPHYLISVPLVYETLYSGIQKQISSSSATRKYLALTLIRISLAYMEMRRIYEGMCLTKDQKPPMYIVSLVDLLWARIVAFVLWPLHMLAEKLVHKKIRSSIGISKAGVSGGGSLPMHVDKFFEAIGVNVQNGYGLTETSPVVSARRLSCNVLGSVGNPIKDTEFKIVDHETGSVLPPGSKGIIKVRGPPVMKGYYKNPLATKQVIDDDGWLNTGDMGWIAPHHSTGRSRSCGGVIVLEGRAKDTIVLSTGE
;
A
#
# COMPACT_ATOMS: atom_id res chain seq x y z
N THR A 1 -5.27 24.80 -0.23
CA THR A 1 -4.64 24.57 1.09
C THR A 1 -3.15 24.38 0.93
N SER A 2 -2.33 25.02 1.76
CA SER A 2 -0.90 24.70 1.87
C SER A 2 -0.68 23.70 3.03
N ILE A 3 0.47 23.00 3.04
CA ILE A 3 0.80 22.03 4.11
C ILE A 3 0.69 22.68 5.50
N ARG A 4 1.04 23.96 5.62
CA ARG A 4 0.98 24.73 6.88
C ARG A 4 -0.42 24.81 7.48
N PHE A 5 -1.45 24.98 6.65
CA PHE A 5 -2.85 25.17 7.11
C PHE A 5 -3.69 23.89 7.03
N LEU A 6 -3.11 22.80 6.51
CA LEU A 6 -3.84 21.55 6.26
C LEU A 6 -4.57 21.01 7.49
N LYS A 7 -3.95 21.07 8.67
CA LYS A 7 -4.56 20.57 9.90
C LYS A 7 -5.82 21.35 10.28
N ASP A 8 -5.80 22.66 10.12
CA ASP A 8 -6.94 23.53 10.45
C ASP A 8 -8.04 23.40 9.41
N ASP A 9 -7.68 23.29 8.12
CA ASP A 9 -8.61 23.04 7.04
C ASP A 9 -9.33 21.69 7.20
N LEU A 10 -8.61 20.62 7.52
CA LEU A 10 -9.22 19.30 7.72
C LEU A 10 -10.20 19.29 8.92
N LYS A 11 -9.89 20.02 9.99
CA LYS A 11 -10.80 20.18 11.12
C LYS A 11 -12.05 20.98 10.74
N ARG A 12 -11.90 22.00 9.90
CA ARG A 12 -12.99 22.88 9.46
C ARG A 12 -13.95 22.19 8.49
N TYR A 13 -13.42 21.50 7.49
CA TYR A 13 -14.21 20.95 6.39
C TYR A 13 -14.57 19.47 6.55
N GLN A 14 -13.81 18.72 7.36
CA GLN A 14 -14.03 17.30 7.66
C GLN A 14 -14.38 16.41 6.45
N PRO A 15 -13.49 16.34 5.43
CA PRO A 15 -13.81 15.66 4.19
C PRO A 15 -14.11 14.17 4.38
N HIS A 16 -15.01 13.66 3.54
CA HIS A 16 -15.28 12.22 3.45
C HIS A 16 -14.07 11.45 2.96
N TYR A 17 -13.46 11.93 1.88
CA TYR A 17 -12.27 11.35 1.29
C TYR A 17 -11.15 12.37 1.27
N LEU A 18 -9.95 11.96 1.64
CA LEU A 18 -8.74 12.75 1.42
C LEU A 18 -7.92 12.09 0.32
N ILE A 19 -7.81 12.72 -0.85
CA ILE A 19 -6.97 12.24 -1.95
C ILE A 19 -5.70 13.10 -1.94
N SER A 20 -4.54 12.48 -1.69
CA SER A 20 -3.30 13.23 -1.54
C SER A 20 -2.03 12.39 -1.73
N VAL A 21 -0.89 13.05 -1.88
CA VAL A 21 0.44 12.40 -1.91
C VAL A 21 0.84 11.80 -0.55
N PRO A 22 1.73 10.78 -0.51
CA PRO A 22 2.23 10.16 0.72
C PRO A 22 2.72 11.15 1.78
N LEU A 23 3.42 12.21 1.35
CA LEU A 23 3.96 13.25 2.25
C LEU A 23 2.90 13.87 3.16
N VAL A 24 1.66 13.99 2.70
CA VAL A 24 0.57 14.50 3.53
C VAL A 24 0.21 13.53 4.65
N TYR A 25 0.16 12.23 4.36
CA TYR A 25 -0.07 11.19 5.37
C TYR A 25 1.09 11.10 6.36
N GLU A 26 2.33 11.23 5.89
CA GLU A 26 3.53 11.30 6.75
C GLU A 26 3.50 12.53 7.66
N THR A 27 3.05 13.67 7.16
CA THR A 27 2.89 14.91 7.94
C THR A 27 1.83 14.76 9.02
N LEU A 28 0.67 14.16 8.66
CA LEU A 28 -0.40 13.87 9.62
C LEU A 28 0.08 12.90 10.70
N TYR A 29 0.74 11.80 10.30
CA TYR A 29 1.36 10.84 11.20
C TYR A 29 2.35 11.50 12.17
N SER A 30 3.29 12.28 11.65
CA SER A 30 4.31 12.98 12.44
C SER A 30 3.68 14.00 13.40
N GLY A 31 2.63 14.70 12.96
CA GLY A 31 1.85 15.61 13.81
C GLY A 31 1.18 14.90 14.99
N ILE A 32 0.63 13.70 14.75
CA ILE A 32 0.02 12.87 15.81
C ILE A 32 1.11 12.35 16.77
N GLN A 33 2.22 11.84 16.24
CA GLN A 33 3.35 11.38 17.05
C GLN A 33 3.88 12.50 17.95
N LYS A 34 4.02 13.73 17.41
CA LYS A 34 4.44 14.90 18.18
C LYS A 34 3.45 15.20 19.31
N GLN A 35 2.15 15.17 19.03
CA GLN A 35 1.10 15.40 20.04
C GLN A 35 1.09 14.33 21.15
N ILE A 36 1.33 13.07 20.81
CA ILE A 36 1.48 11.98 21.78
C ILE A 36 2.76 12.19 22.62
N SER A 37 3.87 12.55 21.97
CA SER A 37 5.15 12.76 22.67
C SER A 37 5.15 13.95 23.63
N SER A 38 4.37 15.00 23.34
CA SER A 38 4.24 16.20 24.17
C SER A 38 3.21 16.04 25.29
N SER A 39 2.53 14.90 25.39
CA SER A 39 1.56 14.61 26.45
C SER A 39 2.27 14.14 27.73
N SER A 40 1.55 14.13 28.86
CA SER A 40 2.09 13.60 30.13
C SER A 40 2.58 12.16 30.00
N ALA A 41 3.57 11.75 30.80
CA ALA A 41 4.20 10.43 30.71
C ALA A 41 3.18 9.28 30.71
N THR A 42 2.18 9.33 31.59
CA THR A 42 1.10 8.33 31.67
C THR A 42 0.26 8.28 30.40
N ARG A 43 -0.13 9.44 29.85
CA ARG A 43 -0.93 9.51 28.60
C ARG A 43 -0.13 9.01 27.40
N LYS A 44 1.15 9.38 27.32
CA LYS A 44 2.08 8.92 26.28
C LYS A 44 2.23 7.40 26.33
N TYR A 45 2.52 6.84 27.50
CA TYR A 45 2.65 5.40 27.70
C TYR A 45 1.37 4.66 27.32
N LEU A 46 0.21 5.11 27.83
CA LEU A 46 -1.09 4.51 27.51
C LEU A 46 -1.38 4.53 26.00
N ALA A 47 -1.20 5.69 25.35
CA ALA A 47 -1.46 5.83 23.92
C ALA A 47 -0.56 4.92 23.08
N LEU A 48 0.75 4.89 23.36
CA LEU A 48 1.70 4.05 22.63
C LEU A 48 1.41 2.56 22.83
N THR A 49 1.07 2.14 24.04
CA THR A 49 0.70 0.75 24.33
C THR A 49 -0.57 0.34 23.59
N LEU A 50 -1.61 1.17 23.61
CA LEU A 50 -2.87 0.89 22.90
C LEU A 50 -2.70 0.87 21.37
N ILE A 51 -1.85 1.74 20.81
CA ILE A 51 -1.50 1.72 19.39
C ILE A 51 -0.71 0.45 19.04
N ARG A 52 0.25 0.03 19.86
CA ARG A 52 1.00 -1.22 19.66
C ARG A 52 0.11 -2.45 19.68
N ILE A 53 -0.83 -2.52 20.63
CA ILE A 53 -1.84 -3.58 20.69
C ILE A 53 -2.65 -3.60 19.39
N SER A 54 -3.06 -2.43 18.90
CA SER A 54 -3.86 -2.33 17.67
C SER A 54 -3.07 -2.70 16.42
N LEU A 55 -1.78 -2.34 16.34
CA LEU A 55 -0.87 -2.79 15.28
C LEU A 55 -0.73 -4.32 15.29
N ALA A 56 -0.56 -4.93 16.47
CA ALA A 56 -0.47 -6.38 16.62
C ALA A 56 -1.79 -7.07 16.24
N TYR A 57 -2.92 -6.53 16.66
CA TYR A 57 -4.25 -7.00 16.27
C TYR A 57 -4.44 -6.96 14.75
N MET A 58 -4.09 -5.84 14.09
CA MET A 58 -4.22 -5.71 12.64
C MET A 58 -3.25 -6.64 11.88
N GLU A 59 -2.05 -6.89 12.41
CA GLU A 59 -1.13 -7.89 11.84
C GLU A 59 -1.74 -9.31 11.88
N MET A 60 -2.27 -9.73 13.04
CA MET A 60 -2.96 -11.02 13.16
C MET A 60 -4.17 -11.10 12.23
N ARG A 61 -4.89 -9.98 12.09
CA ARG A 61 -6.01 -9.85 11.16
C ARG A 61 -5.61 -10.06 9.71
N ARG A 62 -4.54 -9.42 9.24
CA ARG A 62 -4.02 -9.63 7.88
C ARG A 62 -3.62 -11.08 7.65
N ILE A 63 -2.96 -11.72 8.61
CA ILE A 63 -2.55 -13.13 8.51
C ILE A 63 -3.78 -14.02 8.31
N TYR A 64 -4.80 -13.88 9.17
CA TYR A 64 -5.97 -14.73 9.06
C TYR A 64 -6.89 -14.36 7.89
N GLU A 65 -6.88 -13.12 7.39
CA GLU A 65 -7.59 -12.72 6.17
C GLU A 65 -6.82 -13.11 4.89
N GLY A 66 -5.55 -13.53 5.03
CA GLY A 66 -4.72 -13.98 3.91
C GLY A 66 -4.16 -12.83 3.07
N MET A 67 -3.96 -11.66 3.68
CA MET A 67 -3.54 -10.42 3.02
C MET A 67 -2.06 -10.05 3.29
N CYS A 68 -1.21 -11.01 3.63
CA CYS A 68 0.23 -10.80 3.75
C CYS A 68 0.90 -11.05 2.40
N LEU A 69 1.73 -10.13 1.92
CA LEU A 69 2.47 -10.30 0.67
C LEU A 69 3.58 -11.34 0.81
N THR A 70 3.83 -12.12 -0.25
CA THR A 70 5.03 -12.95 -0.42
C THR A 70 5.41 -13.01 -1.89
N LYS A 71 6.71 -13.16 -2.16
CA LYS A 71 7.26 -13.43 -3.50
C LYS A 71 7.30 -14.93 -3.82
N ASP A 72 7.17 -15.79 -2.83
CA ASP A 72 7.24 -17.24 -3.02
C ASP A 72 6.15 -17.70 -3.98
N GLN A 73 6.52 -18.42 -5.03
CA GLN A 73 5.56 -18.94 -6.01
C GLN A 73 4.78 -20.15 -5.51
N LYS A 74 5.38 -20.91 -4.60
CA LYS A 74 4.77 -22.11 -4.03
C LYS A 74 4.05 -21.71 -2.74
N PRO A 75 2.75 -22.03 -2.61
CA PRO A 75 2.07 -21.83 -1.36
C PRO A 75 2.69 -22.72 -0.26
N PRO A 76 2.62 -22.30 1.01
CA PRO A 76 3.02 -23.16 2.12
C PRO A 76 2.14 -24.40 2.19
N MET A 77 2.65 -25.46 2.82
CA MET A 77 1.89 -26.68 3.09
C MET A 77 0.57 -26.36 3.79
N TYR A 78 -0.46 -27.15 3.47
CA TYR A 78 -1.82 -26.93 3.97
C TYR A 78 -1.88 -26.90 5.51
N ILE A 79 -1.20 -27.83 6.18
CA ILE A 79 -1.18 -27.93 7.65
C ILE A 79 -0.54 -26.67 8.28
N VAL A 80 0.58 -26.20 7.72
CA VAL A 80 1.25 -24.97 8.18
C VAL A 80 0.31 -23.76 8.02
N SER A 81 -0.35 -23.68 6.88
CA SER A 81 -1.35 -22.62 6.60
C SER A 81 -2.51 -22.64 7.59
N LEU A 82 -2.99 -23.83 7.94
CA LEU A 82 -4.09 -24.02 8.88
C LEU A 82 -3.69 -23.64 10.30
N VAL A 83 -2.51 -24.06 10.75
CA VAL A 83 -1.96 -23.69 12.07
C VAL A 83 -1.79 -22.17 12.17
N ASP A 84 -1.18 -21.54 11.17
CA ASP A 84 -1.02 -20.09 11.10
C ASP A 84 -2.38 -19.36 11.18
N LEU A 85 -3.36 -19.84 10.43
CA LEU A 85 -4.71 -19.28 10.40
C LEU A 85 -5.39 -19.37 11.77
N LEU A 86 -5.38 -20.55 12.38
CA LEU A 86 -6.00 -20.79 13.69
C LEU A 86 -5.31 -19.97 14.78
N TRP A 87 -3.98 -19.97 14.79
CA TRP A 87 -3.21 -19.18 15.74
C TRP A 87 -3.51 -17.69 15.62
N ALA A 88 -3.45 -17.14 14.40
CA ALA A 88 -3.74 -15.73 14.17
C ALA A 88 -5.18 -15.35 14.57
N ARG A 89 -6.17 -16.23 14.35
CA ARG A 89 -7.55 -16.01 14.82
C ARG A 89 -7.66 -16.00 16.33
N ILE A 90 -7.00 -16.93 17.02
CA ILE A 90 -6.99 -17.01 18.49
C ILE A 90 -6.35 -15.75 19.07
N VAL A 91 -5.17 -15.36 18.58
CA VAL A 91 -4.48 -14.16 19.07
C VAL A 91 -5.28 -12.90 18.75
N ALA A 92 -5.85 -12.78 17.56
CA ALA A 92 -6.71 -11.65 17.21
C ALA A 92 -7.95 -11.58 18.12
N PHE A 93 -8.55 -12.71 18.46
CA PHE A 93 -9.69 -12.78 19.39
C PHE A 93 -9.30 -12.29 20.79
N VAL A 94 -8.13 -12.69 21.30
CA VAL A 94 -7.61 -12.23 22.61
C VAL A 94 -7.28 -10.73 22.59
N LEU A 95 -6.73 -10.21 21.50
CA LEU A 95 -6.38 -8.80 21.37
C LEU A 95 -7.60 -7.91 21.06
N TRP A 96 -8.70 -8.48 20.56
CA TRP A 96 -9.87 -7.72 20.11
C TRP A 96 -10.47 -6.81 21.20
N PRO A 97 -10.71 -7.25 22.44
CA PRO A 97 -11.22 -6.36 23.50
C PRO A 97 -10.28 -5.19 23.80
N LEU A 98 -8.95 -5.42 23.76
CA LEU A 98 -7.96 -4.39 23.99
C LEU A 98 -7.88 -3.40 22.80
N HIS A 99 -8.07 -3.89 21.57
CA HIS A 99 -8.20 -3.04 20.39
C HIS A 99 -9.49 -2.19 20.45
N MET A 100 -10.61 -2.74 20.91
CA MET A 100 -11.85 -1.97 21.14
C MET A 100 -11.70 -0.92 22.25
N LEU A 101 -10.90 -1.22 23.28
CA LEU A 101 -10.53 -0.23 24.29
C LEU A 101 -9.67 0.89 23.69
N ALA A 102 -8.68 0.55 22.86
CA ALA A 102 -7.85 1.50 22.13
C ALA A 102 -8.69 2.41 21.22
N GLU A 103 -9.67 1.82 20.54
CA GLU A 103 -10.60 2.50 19.66
C GLU A 103 -11.37 3.61 20.39
N LYS A 104 -11.95 3.29 21.56
CA LYS A 104 -12.74 4.23 22.37
C LYS A 104 -11.88 5.32 23.01
N LEU A 105 -10.71 4.98 23.53
CA LEU A 105 -9.90 5.88 24.34
C LEU A 105 -8.97 6.79 23.52
N VAL A 106 -8.39 6.25 22.44
CA VAL A 106 -7.29 6.86 21.70
C VAL A 106 -7.69 7.11 20.24
N HIS A 107 -8.11 6.08 19.49
CA HIS A 107 -8.26 6.20 18.04
C HIS A 107 -9.36 7.17 17.63
N LYS A 108 -10.54 7.13 18.28
CA LYS A 108 -11.63 8.06 17.98
C LYS A 108 -11.19 9.52 18.11
N LYS A 109 -10.35 9.84 19.11
CA LYS A 109 -9.79 11.19 19.31
C LYS A 109 -8.78 11.53 18.22
N ILE A 110 -7.90 10.59 17.86
CA ILE A 110 -6.94 10.77 16.76
C ILE A 110 -7.68 11.01 15.44
N ARG A 111 -8.65 10.16 15.07
CA ARG A 111 -9.45 10.31 13.84
C ARG A 111 -10.20 11.64 13.81
N SER A 112 -10.84 12.01 14.91
CA SER A 112 -11.51 13.32 15.03
C SER A 112 -10.53 14.50 14.88
N SER A 113 -9.27 14.34 15.27
CA SER A 113 -8.24 15.37 15.10
C SER A 113 -7.68 15.47 13.69
N ILE A 114 -7.71 14.35 12.94
CA ILE A 114 -7.33 14.28 11.52
C ILE A 114 -8.44 14.87 10.65
N GLY A 115 -9.72 14.63 10.98
CA GLY A 115 -10.86 15.19 10.25
C GLY A 115 -11.25 14.42 8.98
N ILE A 116 -10.81 13.18 8.78
CA ILE A 116 -11.26 12.34 7.65
C ILE A 116 -12.38 11.41 8.13
N SER A 117 -13.51 11.39 7.43
CA SER A 117 -14.69 10.63 7.89
C SER A 117 -14.91 9.26 7.21
N LYS A 118 -14.38 9.02 6.00
CA LYS A 118 -14.48 7.70 5.33
C LYS A 118 -13.12 7.04 5.05
N ALA A 119 -12.32 7.59 4.14
CA ALA A 119 -11.06 6.95 3.72
C ALA A 119 -10.05 7.93 3.13
N GLY A 120 -8.78 7.55 3.15
CA GLY A 120 -7.71 8.22 2.42
C GLY A 120 -7.40 7.51 1.10
N VAL A 121 -7.01 8.26 0.09
CA VAL A 121 -6.35 7.76 -1.12
C VAL A 121 -4.96 8.37 -1.20
N SER A 122 -3.95 7.54 -1.41
CA SER A 122 -2.56 7.94 -1.59
C SER A 122 -2.07 7.59 -2.99
N GLY A 123 -1.25 8.46 -3.61
CA GLY A 123 -0.66 8.21 -4.91
C GLY A 123 0.40 9.27 -5.28
N GLY A 124 1.15 9.02 -6.36
CA GLY A 124 2.23 9.93 -6.80
C GLY A 124 3.55 9.78 -6.05
N GLY A 125 3.67 8.78 -5.17
CA GLY A 125 4.91 8.42 -4.48
C GLY A 125 4.75 7.14 -3.66
N SER A 126 5.84 6.66 -3.07
CA SER A 126 5.82 5.47 -2.21
C SER A 126 5.25 5.80 -0.84
N LEU A 127 4.17 5.14 -0.43
CA LEU A 127 3.59 5.25 0.91
C LEU A 127 4.42 4.40 1.90
N PRO A 128 5.06 5.00 2.93
CA PRO A 128 5.86 4.22 3.87
C PRO A 128 5.01 3.23 4.66
N MET A 129 5.48 1.99 4.78
CA MET A 129 4.77 0.89 5.43
C MET A 129 4.35 1.21 6.88
N HIS A 130 5.19 1.91 7.63
CA HIS A 130 4.88 2.26 9.03
C HIS A 130 3.73 3.28 9.13
N VAL A 131 3.59 4.17 8.16
CA VAL A 131 2.48 5.13 8.07
C VAL A 131 1.21 4.40 7.67
N ASP A 132 1.29 3.54 6.66
CA ASP A 132 0.18 2.70 6.16
C ASP A 132 -0.41 1.84 7.30
N LYS A 133 0.46 1.08 8.01
CA LYS A 133 0.07 0.27 9.18
C LYS A 133 -0.51 1.12 10.31
N PHE A 134 0.01 2.32 10.55
CA PHE A 134 -0.50 3.21 11.58
C PHE A 134 -1.94 3.66 11.28
N PHE A 135 -2.21 4.14 10.07
CA PHE A 135 -3.54 4.61 9.69
C PHE A 135 -4.58 3.48 9.76
N GLU A 136 -4.22 2.29 9.27
CA GLU A 136 -5.04 1.09 9.40
C GLU A 136 -5.32 0.75 10.87
N ALA A 137 -4.31 0.76 11.74
CA ALA A 137 -4.46 0.45 13.17
C ALA A 137 -5.39 1.41 13.92
N ILE A 138 -5.44 2.69 13.53
CA ILE A 138 -6.37 3.68 14.09
C ILE A 138 -7.72 3.69 13.39
N GLY A 139 -7.98 2.77 12.46
CA GLY A 139 -9.25 2.63 11.74
C GLY A 139 -9.47 3.65 10.62
N VAL A 140 -8.41 4.14 9.99
CA VAL A 140 -8.47 4.97 8.78
C VAL A 140 -7.92 4.15 7.62
N ASN A 141 -8.79 3.72 6.71
CA ASN A 141 -8.35 2.99 5.52
C ASN A 141 -7.68 3.96 4.53
N VAL A 142 -6.40 3.76 4.27
CA VAL A 142 -5.66 4.46 3.21
C VAL A 142 -5.48 3.50 2.04
N GLN A 143 -6.03 3.87 0.88
CA GLN A 143 -5.92 3.13 -0.37
C GLN A 143 -4.76 3.70 -1.18
N ASN A 144 -3.72 2.91 -1.41
CA ASN A 144 -2.60 3.35 -2.25
C ASN A 144 -2.89 3.06 -3.73
N GLY A 145 -2.53 4.00 -4.61
CA GLY A 145 -2.66 3.89 -6.05
C GLY A 145 -1.38 4.24 -6.76
N TYR A 146 -1.20 3.67 -7.95
CA TYR A 146 -0.05 3.88 -8.80
C TYR A 146 -0.46 4.27 -10.21
N GLY A 147 0.27 5.21 -10.75
CA GLY A 147 0.30 5.54 -12.16
C GLY A 147 1.32 6.62 -12.43
N LEU A 148 1.46 6.90 -13.71
CA LEU A 148 2.34 7.91 -14.29
C LEU A 148 1.51 8.94 -15.05
N THR A 149 2.13 10.07 -15.37
CA THR A 149 1.55 11.08 -16.27
C THR A 149 1.14 10.46 -17.61
N GLU A 150 1.93 9.51 -18.10
CA GLU A 150 1.71 8.72 -19.32
C GLU A 150 0.55 7.74 -19.23
N THR A 151 -0.13 7.64 -18.08
CA THR A 151 -1.18 6.65 -17.82
C THR A 151 -2.48 7.23 -17.23
N SER A 152 -2.71 8.54 -17.39
CA SER A 152 -4.01 9.21 -17.19
C SER A 152 -4.90 8.76 -16.00
N PRO A 153 -4.57 9.03 -14.72
CA PRO A 153 -3.28 9.13 -14.03
C PRO A 153 -2.99 7.89 -13.14
N VAL A 154 -3.86 6.87 -13.15
CA VAL A 154 -3.80 5.70 -12.26
C VAL A 154 -4.07 4.42 -13.07
N VAL A 155 -3.18 3.45 -12.95
CA VAL A 155 -3.26 2.13 -13.61
C VAL A 155 -3.51 0.99 -12.65
N SER A 156 -3.22 1.16 -11.36
CA SER A 156 -3.58 0.23 -10.31
C SER A 156 -3.96 0.97 -9.03
N ALA A 157 -4.90 0.42 -8.26
CA ALA A 157 -5.27 0.96 -6.97
C ALA A 157 -5.75 -0.11 -6.00
N ARG A 158 -5.47 0.08 -4.71
CA ARG A 158 -6.07 -0.73 -3.65
C ARG A 158 -7.55 -0.42 -3.51
N ARG A 159 -8.35 -1.44 -3.22
CA ARG A 159 -9.80 -1.33 -3.06
C ARG A 159 -10.17 -1.46 -1.59
N LEU A 160 -11.27 -0.86 -1.14
CA LEU A 160 -11.75 -1.03 0.23
C LEU A 160 -12.03 -2.50 0.57
N SER A 161 -12.44 -3.30 -0.43
CA SER A 161 -12.67 -4.73 -0.29
C SER A 161 -11.39 -5.58 -0.29
N CYS A 162 -10.26 -5.03 -0.75
CA CYS A 162 -8.96 -5.70 -0.84
C CYS A 162 -7.84 -4.66 -0.74
N ASN A 163 -7.43 -4.37 0.50
CA ASN A 163 -6.45 -3.35 0.81
C ASN A 163 -5.13 -3.99 1.30
N VAL A 164 -4.45 -4.70 0.40
CA VAL A 164 -3.19 -5.40 0.74
C VAL A 164 -2.07 -4.37 0.96
N LEU A 165 -1.65 -4.18 2.21
CA LEU A 165 -0.58 -3.25 2.59
C LEU A 165 0.73 -3.61 1.88
N GLY A 166 1.50 -2.59 1.49
CA GLY A 166 2.73 -2.74 0.69
C GLY A 166 2.52 -2.87 -0.81
N SER A 167 1.31 -3.18 -1.27
CA SER A 167 0.98 -3.19 -2.70
C SER A 167 0.53 -1.80 -3.19
N VAL A 168 0.37 -1.65 -4.50
CA VAL A 168 -0.40 -0.55 -5.12
C VAL A 168 -1.77 -1.06 -5.63
N GLY A 169 -2.18 -2.23 -5.14
CA GLY A 169 -3.46 -2.87 -5.42
C GLY A 169 -3.52 -3.57 -6.76
N ASN A 170 -4.74 -3.81 -7.23
CA ASN A 170 -4.98 -4.50 -8.50
C ASN A 170 -5.00 -3.51 -9.66
N PRO A 171 -4.78 -4.00 -10.90
CA PRO A 171 -5.04 -3.21 -12.09
C PRO A 171 -6.44 -2.58 -12.08
N ILE A 172 -6.53 -1.36 -12.61
CA ILE A 172 -7.80 -0.74 -12.97
C ILE A 172 -8.44 -1.56 -14.10
N LYS A 173 -9.76 -1.45 -14.25
CA LYS A 173 -10.51 -2.17 -15.28
C LYS A 173 -9.89 -1.96 -16.66
N ASP A 174 -9.81 -3.02 -17.44
CA ASP A 174 -9.31 -3.04 -18.82
C ASP A 174 -7.81 -2.64 -18.93
N THR A 175 -7.06 -2.71 -17.82
CA THR A 175 -5.61 -2.48 -17.77
C THR A 175 -4.87 -3.78 -17.50
N GLU A 176 -3.86 -4.06 -18.31
CA GLU A 176 -3.00 -5.22 -18.23
C GLU A 176 -1.61 -4.84 -17.70
N PHE A 177 -1.03 -5.74 -16.92
CA PHE A 177 0.31 -5.63 -16.38
C PHE A 177 1.11 -6.86 -16.77
N LYS A 178 2.38 -6.66 -17.14
CA LYS A 178 3.37 -7.74 -17.20
C LYS A 178 4.67 -7.28 -16.56
N ILE A 179 5.40 -8.21 -15.98
CA ILE A 179 6.73 -7.98 -15.45
C ILE A 179 7.71 -8.59 -16.43
N VAL A 180 8.72 -7.82 -16.84
CA VAL A 180 9.75 -8.30 -17.76
C VAL A 180 11.12 -8.19 -17.13
N ASP A 181 11.98 -9.13 -17.48
CA ASP A 181 13.39 -9.07 -17.11
C ASP A 181 14.06 -7.86 -17.78
N HIS A 182 14.94 -7.17 -17.05
CA HIS A 182 15.55 -5.93 -17.51
C HIS A 182 16.54 -6.15 -18.66
N GLU A 183 17.22 -7.30 -18.70
CA GLU A 183 18.27 -7.58 -19.69
C GLU A 183 17.71 -8.31 -20.91
N THR A 184 16.92 -9.36 -20.69
CA THR A 184 16.42 -10.24 -21.74
C THR A 184 15.09 -9.78 -22.32
N GLY A 185 14.33 -8.93 -21.61
CA GLY A 185 12.98 -8.52 -21.99
C GLY A 185 11.93 -9.63 -21.91
N SER A 186 12.30 -10.81 -21.40
CA SER A 186 11.41 -11.95 -21.25
C SER A 186 10.36 -11.71 -20.16
N VAL A 187 9.14 -12.25 -20.34
CA VAL A 187 8.09 -12.12 -19.33
C VAL A 187 8.41 -13.01 -18.14
N LEU A 188 8.40 -12.41 -16.95
CA LEU A 188 8.69 -13.08 -15.69
C LEU A 188 7.41 -13.62 -15.03
N PRO A 189 7.50 -14.76 -14.33
CA PRO A 189 6.37 -15.30 -13.57
C PRO A 189 6.03 -14.40 -12.36
N PRO A 190 4.82 -14.53 -11.79
CA PRO A 190 4.47 -13.88 -10.53
C PRO A 190 5.51 -14.16 -9.42
N GLY A 191 5.72 -13.17 -8.54
CA GLY A 191 6.72 -13.22 -7.47
C GLY A 191 8.13 -12.79 -7.91
N SER A 192 8.44 -12.81 -9.21
CA SER A 192 9.71 -12.36 -9.74
C SER A 192 9.74 -10.84 -9.94
N LYS A 193 10.86 -10.22 -9.55
CA LYS A 193 11.10 -8.78 -9.71
C LYS A 193 11.57 -8.47 -11.13
N GLY A 194 11.02 -7.43 -11.74
CA GLY A 194 11.43 -6.94 -13.06
C GLY A 194 10.84 -5.57 -13.38
N ILE A 195 10.99 -5.14 -14.63
CA ILE A 195 10.39 -3.90 -15.14
C ILE A 195 8.89 -4.11 -15.32
N ILE A 196 8.10 -3.15 -14.84
CA ILE A 196 6.66 -3.13 -15.05
C ILE A 196 6.37 -2.58 -16.45
N LYS A 197 5.61 -3.35 -17.23
CA LYS A 197 4.97 -2.88 -18.46
C LYS A 197 3.46 -2.85 -18.28
N VAL A 198 2.83 -1.81 -18.81
CA VAL A 198 1.38 -1.58 -18.71
C VAL A 198 0.77 -1.38 -20.09
N ARG A 199 -0.40 -1.97 -20.32
CA ARG A 199 -1.21 -1.76 -21.54
C ARG A 199 -2.66 -1.54 -21.16
N GLY A 200 -3.36 -0.67 -21.89
CA GLY A 200 -4.80 -0.47 -21.72
C GLY A 200 -5.24 0.97 -21.98
N PRO A 201 -6.54 1.28 -21.79
CA PRO A 201 -7.12 2.60 -22.03
C PRO A 201 -6.42 3.78 -21.31
N PRO A 202 -5.84 3.62 -20.11
CA PRO A 202 -5.18 4.75 -19.45
C PRO A 202 -3.86 5.20 -20.13
N VAL A 203 -3.22 4.33 -20.93
CA VAL A 203 -1.93 4.62 -21.58
C VAL A 203 -2.10 5.74 -22.60
N MET A 204 -1.19 6.72 -22.57
CA MET A 204 -1.18 7.87 -23.47
C MET A 204 -1.02 7.45 -24.94
N LYS A 205 -1.39 8.35 -25.85
CA LYS A 205 -1.16 8.17 -27.30
C LYS A 205 0.31 8.32 -27.70
N GLY A 206 1.11 8.98 -26.86
CA GLY A 206 2.50 9.32 -27.14
C GLY A 206 2.86 10.74 -26.73
N TYR A 207 4.14 11.05 -26.81
CA TYR A 207 4.67 12.38 -26.53
C TYR A 207 4.40 13.35 -27.69
N TYR A 208 3.96 14.56 -27.35
CA TYR A 208 3.60 15.58 -28.34
C TYR A 208 4.80 15.93 -29.24
N LYS A 209 4.61 15.84 -30.56
CA LYS A 209 5.63 16.08 -31.59
C LYS A 209 6.94 15.29 -31.41
N ASN A 210 6.91 14.17 -30.67
CA ASN A 210 8.10 13.35 -30.42
C ASN A 210 7.80 11.85 -30.65
N PRO A 211 7.68 11.43 -31.93
CA PRO A 211 7.41 10.03 -32.25
C PRO A 211 8.56 9.09 -31.89
N LEU A 212 9.81 9.58 -31.89
CA LEU A 212 10.98 8.78 -31.52
C LEU A 212 10.94 8.41 -30.03
N ALA A 213 10.73 9.39 -29.14
CA ALA A 213 10.59 9.10 -27.71
C ALA A 213 9.35 8.25 -27.41
N THR A 214 8.27 8.43 -28.19
CA THR A 214 7.06 7.59 -28.05
C THR A 214 7.37 6.11 -28.32
N LYS A 215 8.05 5.82 -29.44
CA LYS A 215 8.44 4.45 -29.81
C LYS A 215 9.48 3.82 -28.87
N GLN A 216 10.21 4.64 -28.10
CA GLN A 216 11.15 4.13 -27.09
C GLN A 216 10.44 3.59 -25.85
N VAL A 217 9.24 4.10 -25.53
CA VAL A 217 8.53 3.72 -24.30
C VAL A 217 7.26 2.92 -24.58
N ILE A 218 6.62 3.06 -25.75
CA ILE A 218 5.45 2.27 -26.15
C ILE A 218 5.86 1.39 -27.33
N ASP A 219 5.73 0.07 -27.17
CA ASP A 219 5.98 -0.90 -28.24
C ASP A 219 4.78 -1.05 -29.19
N ASP A 220 4.99 -1.75 -30.31
CA ASP A 220 3.99 -1.92 -31.37
C ASP A 220 2.72 -2.68 -30.89
N ASP A 221 2.83 -3.44 -29.79
CA ASP A 221 1.73 -4.13 -29.13
C ASP A 221 0.98 -3.25 -28.11
N GLY A 222 1.39 -1.98 -27.97
CA GLY A 222 0.80 -0.98 -27.10
C GLY A 222 1.24 -1.06 -25.63
N TRP A 223 2.31 -1.79 -25.30
CA TRP A 223 2.83 -1.83 -23.94
C TRP A 223 3.73 -0.63 -23.66
N LEU A 224 3.35 0.14 -22.65
CA LEU A 224 4.18 1.18 -22.06
C LEU A 224 5.21 0.54 -21.11
N ASN A 225 6.50 0.75 -21.39
CA ASN A 225 7.59 0.58 -20.44
C ASN A 225 7.56 1.75 -19.44
N THR A 226 7.18 1.46 -18.19
CA THR A 226 7.04 2.51 -17.16
C THR A 226 8.39 2.97 -16.61
N GLY A 227 9.44 2.15 -16.76
CA GLY A 227 10.73 2.34 -16.10
C GLY A 227 10.71 2.09 -14.59
N ASP A 228 9.59 1.59 -14.04
CA ASP A 228 9.45 1.19 -12.64
C ASP A 228 9.75 -0.31 -12.47
N MET A 229 10.36 -0.65 -11.33
CA MET A 229 10.63 -2.02 -10.93
C MET A 229 9.57 -2.50 -9.95
N GLY A 230 9.17 -3.76 -10.09
CA GLY A 230 8.21 -4.38 -9.19
C GLY A 230 7.91 -5.82 -9.55
N TRP A 231 6.83 -6.34 -8.96
CA TRP A 231 6.40 -7.72 -9.15
C TRP A 231 4.88 -7.85 -8.95
N ILE A 232 4.32 -8.93 -9.49
CA ILE A 232 2.91 -9.30 -9.32
C ILE A 232 2.84 -10.39 -8.27
N ALA A 233 1.96 -10.25 -7.28
CA ALA A 233 1.81 -11.25 -6.24
C ALA A 233 1.29 -12.59 -6.79
N PRO A 234 1.95 -13.72 -6.47
CA PRO A 234 1.49 -15.05 -6.87
C PRO A 234 0.09 -15.36 -6.36
N HIS A 235 -0.65 -16.16 -7.13
CA HIS A 235 -1.94 -16.71 -6.70
C HIS A 235 -1.70 -17.92 -5.81
N HIS A 236 -2.17 -17.85 -4.57
CA HIS A 236 -2.14 -18.98 -3.64
C HIS A 236 -3.55 -19.37 -3.22
N SER A 237 -3.80 -20.68 -3.14
CA SER A 237 -5.04 -21.23 -2.58
C SER A 237 -5.02 -21.28 -1.05
N THR A 238 -3.83 -21.28 -0.44
CA THR A 238 -3.62 -21.43 1.00
C THR A 238 -2.59 -20.42 1.53
N GLY A 239 -2.45 -20.36 2.85
CA GLY A 239 -1.41 -19.56 3.51
C GLY A 239 -1.80 -18.10 3.73
N ARG A 240 -0.80 -17.32 4.12
CA ARG A 240 -0.95 -15.92 4.56
C ARG A 240 -1.17 -14.95 3.40
N SER A 241 -0.96 -15.38 2.16
CA SER A 241 -1.03 -14.57 0.93
C SER A 241 -2.15 -14.98 -0.02
N ARG A 242 -3.05 -15.88 0.40
CA ARG A 242 -4.13 -16.43 -0.44
C ARG A 242 -5.11 -15.40 -1.01
N SER A 243 -5.19 -14.22 -0.41
CA SER A 243 -6.04 -13.11 -0.85
C SER A 243 -5.24 -12.00 -1.58
N CYS A 244 -3.96 -12.23 -1.86
CA CYS A 244 -3.07 -11.24 -2.48
C CYS A 244 -2.89 -11.42 -4.00
N GLY A 245 -3.33 -12.54 -4.58
CA GLY A 245 -3.01 -12.88 -5.96
C GLY A 245 -3.36 -11.75 -6.96
N GLY A 246 -2.41 -11.42 -7.83
CA GLY A 246 -2.59 -10.41 -8.88
C GLY A 246 -2.52 -8.95 -8.40
N VAL A 247 -2.21 -8.66 -7.14
CA VAL A 247 -1.87 -7.28 -6.73
C VAL A 247 -0.46 -6.93 -7.19
N ILE A 248 -0.25 -5.67 -7.54
CA ILE A 248 1.02 -5.13 -8.02
C ILE A 248 1.80 -4.54 -6.84
N VAL A 249 3.11 -4.81 -6.77
CA VAL A 249 4.02 -4.27 -5.77
C VAL A 249 5.13 -3.49 -6.46
N LEU A 250 5.41 -2.27 -6.01
CA LEU A 250 6.49 -1.42 -6.52
C LEU A 250 7.71 -1.52 -5.61
N GLU A 251 8.91 -1.58 -6.19
CA GLU A 251 10.18 -1.67 -5.48
C GLU A 251 11.19 -0.57 -5.86
N GLY A 252 10.82 0.34 -6.77
CA GLY A 252 11.64 1.50 -7.12
C GLY A 252 11.67 1.77 -8.62
N ARG A 253 12.65 2.59 -9.05
CA ARG A 253 12.92 2.89 -10.47
C ARG A 253 14.08 2.04 -10.98
N ALA A 254 14.00 1.60 -12.23
CA ALA A 254 15.11 0.86 -12.86
C ALA A 254 16.40 1.68 -12.89
N LYS A 255 16.30 2.99 -13.14
CA LYS A 255 17.45 3.92 -13.20
C LYS A 255 18.10 4.22 -11.85
N ASP A 256 17.39 4.00 -10.74
CA ASP A 256 17.85 4.34 -9.38
C ASP A 256 18.30 3.11 -8.58
N THR A 257 18.31 1.92 -9.20
CA THR A 257 18.75 0.69 -8.53
C THR A 257 20.27 0.69 -8.43
N ILE A 258 20.81 0.87 -7.21
CA ILE A 258 22.24 0.70 -6.93
C ILE A 258 22.55 -0.79 -7.02
N VAL A 259 23.24 -1.22 -8.07
CA VAL A 259 23.81 -2.56 -8.14
C VAL A 259 25.01 -2.59 -7.19
N LEU A 260 24.78 -3.02 -5.96
CA LEU A 260 25.87 -3.40 -5.07
C LEU A 260 26.53 -4.65 -5.66
N SER A 261 27.86 -4.67 -5.74
CA SER A 261 28.64 -5.80 -6.27
C SER A 261 28.45 -7.12 -5.50
N THR A 262 27.67 -7.11 -4.42
CA THR A 262 27.37 -8.26 -3.57
C THR A 262 26.00 -8.91 -3.81
N GLY A 263 25.17 -8.39 -4.73
CA GLY A 263 24.01 -9.14 -5.24
C GLY A 263 23.02 -9.69 -4.20
N GLU A 264 22.57 -8.88 -3.25
CA GLU A 264 21.41 -9.17 -2.39
C GLU A 264 20.31 -8.11 -2.55
#